data_AF-A0A0C1EDX5-F1
#
_entry.id   AF-A0A0C1EDX5-F1
#
_cell.length_a   1.000
_cell.length_b   1.000
_cell.length_c   1.000
_cell.angle_alpha   90.00
_cell.angle_beta   90.00
_cell.angle_gamma   90.00
#
_symmetry.space_group_name_H-M   'P 1'
#
loop_
_entity.id
_entity.type
_entity.pdbx_description
1 polymer ?
#
loop_
_entity_poly.entity_id
_entity_poly.type
_entity_poly.pdbx_seq_one_letter_code
_entity_poly.pdbx_strand_id
1 'polypeptide(L)'
;MTYEDLVPVIRRLAIEAGAKIMEIYNSDDFDVKVKSDESPVTEADEAADALISAGLRAAFPDMMLVTEEQSASHKERGDTFLIVDPLDGTKEFIHRRGDFTVNIALVEKGVPTRGVVYAPAKQRMFFTLADGSAVEETGAFDPAAIGETRPIRVADSDNSALMVVASKSHRDQATDDYIGKYSVKDSKSAGSSLKFCLVATGEADLYPRVGRTMEWDTAAGHAVLAGAGGNVVRFDDHSPLIYGKEGYANPFFIAYAPAVELKKA
;
A
#
# COMPACT_ATOMS: atom_id res chain seq x y z
N MET A 1 -17.60 14.77 5.14
CA MET A 1 -17.25 13.47 4.51
C MET A 1 -17.60 12.36 5.48
N THR A 2 -18.42 11.40 5.07
CA THR A 2 -18.63 10.15 5.83
C THR A 2 -17.73 9.05 5.28
N TYR A 3 -17.53 7.96 6.02
CA TYR A 3 -16.74 6.84 5.50
C TYR A 3 -17.52 6.06 4.43
N GLU A 4 -18.85 6.07 4.51
CA GLU A 4 -19.79 5.50 3.53
C GLU A 4 -19.67 6.21 2.17
N ASP A 5 -19.39 7.51 2.16
CA ASP A 5 -19.11 8.27 0.93
C ASP A 5 -17.67 8.08 0.45
N LEU A 6 -16.70 8.04 1.38
CA LEU A 6 -15.27 7.97 1.07
C LEU A 6 -14.87 6.67 0.40
N VAL A 7 -15.24 5.53 0.99
CA VAL A 7 -14.74 4.20 0.59
C VAL A 7 -15.08 3.89 -0.88
N PRO A 8 -16.33 4.09 -1.34
CA PRO A 8 -16.66 3.89 -2.76
C PRO A 8 -15.84 4.79 -3.70
N VAL A 9 -15.56 6.04 -3.31
CA VAL A 9 -14.80 6.98 -4.13
C VAL A 9 -13.34 6.56 -4.26
N ILE A 10 -12.63 6.29 -3.15
CA ILE A 10 -11.21 5.89 -3.21
C ILE A 10 -11.05 4.56 -3.95
N ARG A 11 -11.99 3.62 -3.76
CA ARG A 11 -12.02 2.35 -4.50
C ARG A 11 -12.17 2.57 -5.99
N ARG A 12 -13.17 3.35 -6.42
CA ARG A 12 -13.38 3.67 -7.84
C ARG A 12 -12.14 4.30 -8.45
N LEU A 13 -11.56 5.30 -7.79
CA LEU A 13 -10.37 6.00 -8.29
C LEU A 13 -9.16 5.07 -8.39
N ALA A 14 -8.98 4.13 -7.46
CA ALA A 14 -7.93 3.12 -7.56
C ALA A 14 -8.12 2.23 -8.80
N ILE A 15 -9.35 1.81 -9.11
CA ILE A 15 -9.66 1.01 -10.31
C ILE A 15 -9.39 1.81 -11.59
N GLU A 16 -9.88 3.04 -11.67
CA GLU A 16 -9.72 3.91 -12.83
C GLU A 16 -8.25 4.25 -13.09
N ALA A 17 -7.49 4.57 -12.04
CA ALA A 17 -6.04 4.78 -12.12
C ALA A 17 -5.32 3.49 -12.55
N GLY A 18 -5.66 2.35 -11.94
CA GLY A 18 -5.11 1.06 -12.32
C GLY A 18 -5.36 0.71 -13.79
N ALA A 19 -6.53 1.05 -14.34
CA ALA A 19 -6.82 0.89 -15.76
C ALA A 19 -5.87 1.74 -16.62
N LYS A 20 -5.64 3.00 -16.26
CA LYS A 20 -4.68 3.89 -16.96
C LYS A 20 -3.24 3.39 -16.90
N ILE A 21 -2.81 2.93 -15.73
CA ILE A 21 -1.49 2.32 -15.56
C ILE A 21 -1.35 1.08 -16.46
N MET A 22 -2.40 0.26 -16.55
CA MET A 22 -2.37 -0.95 -17.39
C MET A 22 -2.43 -0.66 -18.89
N GLU A 23 -3.05 0.44 -19.33
CA GLU A 23 -2.98 0.89 -20.74
C GLU A 23 -1.52 1.12 -21.15
N ILE A 24 -0.74 1.81 -20.31
CA ILE A 24 0.67 2.12 -20.58
C ILE A 24 1.54 0.86 -20.40
N TYR A 25 1.32 0.11 -19.32
CA TYR A 25 2.06 -1.12 -19.01
C TYR A 25 1.94 -2.20 -20.11
N ASN A 26 0.83 -2.22 -20.84
CA ASN A 26 0.56 -3.17 -21.91
C ASN A 26 0.85 -2.60 -23.32
N SER A 27 1.31 -1.36 -23.43
CA SER A 27 1.63 -0.73 -24.71
C SER A 27 2.79 -1.44 -25.42
N ASP A 28 2.69 -1.56 -26.75
CA ASP A 28 3.72 -2.16 -27.60
C ASP A 28 5.04 -1.37 -27.57
N ASP A 29 4.97 -0.05 -27.31
CA ASP A 29 6.13 0.85 -27.29
C ASP A 29 6.81 0.94 -25.92
N PHE A 30 6.38 0.17 -24.93
CA PHE A 30 6.89 0.24 -23.55
C PHE A 30 8.42 0.13 -23.51
N ASP A 31 8.99 -0.92 -24.10
CA ASP A 31 10.43 -1.17 -24.07
C ASP A 31 11.25 -0.16 -24.88
N VAL A 32 10.62 0.51 -25.85
CA VAL A 32 11.23 1.58 -26.63
C VAL A 32 11.35 2.84 -25.77
N LYS A 33 10.25 3.24 -25.12
CA LYS A 33 10.18 4.39 -24.21
C LYS A 33 11.14 4.27 -23.02
N VAL A 34 11.26 3.07 -22.42
CA VAL A 34 12.23 2.81 -21.33
C VAL A 34 13.67 3.15 -21.75
N LYS A 35 14.04 2.94 -23.03
CA LYS A 35 15.41 3.14 -23.52
C LYS A 35 15.70 4.57 -23.98
N SER A 36 14.67 5.38 -24.22
CA SER A 36 14.79 6.74 -24.78
C SER A 36 14.71 7.85 -23.73
N ASP A 37 14.88 7.52 -22.44
CA ASP A 37 14.78 8.44 -21.29
C ASP A 37 13.41 9.13 -21.08
N GLU A 38 12.40 8.83 -21.91
CA GLU A 38 10.98 9.14 -21.69
C GLU A 38 10.35 7.97 -20.91
N SER A 39 10.59 7.91 -19.60
CA SER A 39 10.27 6.69 -18.86
C SER A 39 8.75 6.45 -18.81
N PRO A 40 8.25 5.27 -19.26
CA PRO A 40 6.82 4.97 -19.23
C PRO A 40 6.25 4.90 -17.81
N VAL A 41 7.12 4.84 -16.79
CA VAL A 41 6.69 4.97 -15.40
C VAL A 41 6.26 6.39 -15.09
N THR A 42 7.01 7.42 -15.52
CA THR A 42 6.61 8.83 -15.38
C THR A 42 5.25 9.10 -16.04
N GLU A 43 5.03 8.58 -17.25
CA GLU A 43 3.74 8.72 -17.94
C GLU A 43 2.59 8.06 -17.15
N ALA A 44 2.84 6.88 -16.57
CA ALA A 44 1.83 6.16 -15.80
C ALA A 44 1.54 6.82 -14.45
N ASP A 45 2.58 7.27 -13.75
CA ASP A 45 2.50 8.03 -12.49
C ASP A 45 1.72 9.33 -12.67
N GLU A 46 2.09 10.16 -13.65
CA GLU A 46 1.42 11.44 -13.91
C GLU A 46 -0.06 11.24 -14.32
N ALA A 47 -0.35 10.25 -15.15
CA ALA A 47 -1.72 9.94 -15.57
C ALA A 47 -2.59 9.47 -14.40
N ALA A 48 -2.05 8.60 -13.53
CA ALA A 48 -2.73 8.11 -12.35
C ALA A 48 -2.91 9.20 -11.28
N ASP A 49 -1.88 10.00 -10.99
CA ASP A 49 -1.96 11.13 -10.04
C ASP A 49 -2.99 12.16 -10.48
N ALA A 50 -2.98 12.56 -11.76
CA ALA A 50 -3.92 13.54 -12.28
C ALA A 50 -5.38 13.07 -12.15
N LEU A 51 -5.64 11.79 -12.46
CA LEU A 51 -6.97 11.18 -12.33
C LEU A 51 -7.42 11.12 -10.86
N ILE A 52 -6.58 10.57 -9.98
CA ILE A 52 -6.92 10.41 -8.56
C ILE A 52 -7.10 11.79 -7.91
N SER A 53 -6.16 12.71 -8.13
CA SER A 53 -6.20 14.05 -7.56
C SER A 53 -7.43 14.83 -7.99
N ALA A 54 -7.80 14.79 -9.28
CA ALA A 54 -9.01 15.43 -9.77
C ALA A 54 -10.26 14.83 -9.13
N GLY A 55 -10.34 13.50 -9.05
CA GLY A 55 -11.46 12.79 -8.44
C GLY A 55 -11.63 13.08 -6.95
N LEU A 56 -10.53 13.07 -6.19
CA LEU A 56 -10.54 13.37 -4.75
C LEU A 56 -10.90 14.83 -4.49
N ARG A 57 -10.35 15.79 -5.24
CA ARG A 57 -10.70 17.21 -5.10
C ARG A 57 -12.16 17.50 -5.47
N ALA A 58 -12.71 16.78 -6.46
CA ALA A 58 -14.11 16.93 -6.82
C ALA A 58 -15.06 16.37 -5.74
N ALA A 59 -14.73 15.23 -5.16
CA ALA A 59 -15.56 14.58 -4.13
C ALA A 59 -15.41 15.22 -2.74
N PHE A 60 -14.19 15.65 -2.40
CA PHE A 60 -13.82 16.12 -1.06
C PHE A 60 -12.98 17.42 -1.16
N PRO A 61 -13.57 18.53 -1.63
CA PRO A 61 -12.84 19.76 -1.94
C PRO A 61 -12.12 20.39 -0.73
N ASP A 62 -12.63 20.17 0.48
CA ASP A 62 -12.08 20.74 1.72
C ASP A 62 -11.04 19.82 2.39
N MET A 63 -10.81 18.62 1.84
CA MET A 63 -9.84 17.67 2.42
C MET A 63 -8.43 18.01 1.95
N MET A 64 -7.50 18.06 2.90
CA MET A 64 -6.07 18.08 2.60
C MET A 64 -5.72 16.81 1.82
N LEU A 65 -5.00 16.99 0.72
CA LEU A 65 -4.55 15.91 -0.16
C LEU A 65 -3.03 15.98 -0.29
N VAL A 66 -2.38 14.88 0.06
CA VAL A 66 -0.94 14.65 -0.11
C VAL A 66 -0.76 13.58 -1.16
N THR A 67 0.01 13.85 -2.20
CA THR A 67 0.37 12.84 -3.21
C THR A 67 1.88 12.81 -3.39
N GLU A 68 2.42 11.64 -3.74
CA GLU A 68 3.86 11.49 -4.04
C GLU A 68 4.32 12.51 -5.09
N GLU A 69 3.58 12.60 -6.20
CA GLU A 69 3.93 13.39 -7.38
C GLU A 69 3.77 14.90 -7.19
N GLN A 70 2.94 15.34 -6.23
CA GLN A 70 2.68 16.77 -6.01
C GLN A 70 3.52 17.32 -4.86
N SER A 71 4.80 17.63 -5.13
CA SER A 71 5.75 18.19 -4.15
C SER A 71 5.24 19.43 -3.38
N ALA A 72 4.37 20.23 -3.98
CA ALA A 72 3.73 21.37 -3.31
C ALA A 72 2.89 20.93 -2.08
N SER A 73 2.25 19.76 -2.15
CA SER A 73 1.46 19.20 -1.05
C SER A 73 2.30 18.80 0.16
N HIS A 74 3.61 18.59 0.00
CA HIS A 74 4.48 18.11 1.08
C HIS A 74 4.74 19.18 2.17
N LYS A 75 4.39 20.43 1.89
CA LYS A 75 4.45 21.55 2.85
C LYS A 75 3.16 21.74 3.64
N GLU A 76 2.05 21.17 3.17
CA GLU A 76 0.77 21.23 3.85
C GLU A 76 0.83 20.50 5.19
N ARG A 77 0.07 20.99 6.17
CA ARG A 77 0.04 20.45 7.54
C ARG A 77 -1.40 20.35 8.01
N GLY A 78 -1.75 19.19 8.56
CA GLY A 78 -3.06 18.93 9.12
C GLY A 78 -3.09 17.55 9.76
N ASP A 79 -3.98 17.39 10.74
CA ASP A 79 -4.15 16.11 11.45
C ASP A 79 -5.04 15.14 10.68
N THR A 80 -5.73 15.59 9.63
CA THR A 80 -6.64 14.74 8.85
C THR A 80 -6.48 15.04 7.37
N PHE A 81 -6.02 14.04 6.61
CA PHE A 81 -5.65 14.21 5.21
C PHE A 81 -5.81 12.90 4.43
N LEU A 82 -6.05 13.03 3.13
CA LEU A 82 -5.93 11.95 2.17
C LEU A 82 -4.49 11.88 1.71
N ILE A 83 -3.94 10.67 1.61
CA ILE A 83 -2.59 10.42 1.12
C ILE A 83 -2.60 9.37 0.02
N VAL A 84 -1.86 9.64 -1.06
CA VAL A 84 -1.89 8.86 -2.30
C VAL A 84 -0.47 8.54 -2.77
N ASP A 85 -0.26 7.28 -3.13
CA ASP A 85 0.80 6.83 -4.03
C ASP A 85 0.11 6.26 -5.29
N PRO A 86 0.20 6.96 -6.44
CA PRO A 86 -0.49 6.55 -7.66
C PRO A 86 0.08 5.27 -8.27
N LEU A 87 1.37 4.97 -8.08
CA LEU A 87 2.05 3.78 -8.61
C LEU A 87 3.24 3.39 -7.71
N ASP A 88 2.95 2.68 -6.62
CA ASP A 88 4.01 2.12 -5.78
C ASP A 88 4.59 0.90 -6.48
N GLY A 89 5.92 0.79 -6.45
CA GLY A 89 6.65 -0.30 -7.08
C GLY A 89 7.10 0.03 -8.50
N THR A 90 7.56 1.25 -8.77
CA THR A 90 8.21 1.70 -10.01
C THR A 90 9.19 0.67 -10.59
N LYS A 91 10.04 0.04 -9.75
CA LYS A 91 10.95 -1.03 -10.21
C LYS A 91 10.21 -2.27 -10.70
N GLU A 92 9.12 -2.65 -10.07
CA GLU A 92 8.31 -3.80 -10.49
C GLU A 92 7.54 -3.50 -11.78
N PHE A 93 7.13 -2.25 -11.97
CA PHE A 93 6.54 -1.75 -13.21
C PHE A 93 7.56 -1.75 -14.36
N ILE A 94 8.71 -1.10 -14.21
CA ILE A 94 9.77 -1.04 -15.24
C ILE A 94 10.23 -2.44 -15.67
N HIS A 95 10.40 -3.36 -14.72
CA HIS A 95 10.86 -4.72 -15.03
C HIS A 95 9.74 -5.70 -15.40
N ARG A 96 8.52 -5.20 -15.62
CA ARG A 96 7.32 -5.98 -15.99
C ARG A 96 7.05 -7.19 -15.08
N ARG A 97 7.22 -7.01 -13.76
CA ARG A 97 7.01 -8.07 -12.76
C ARG A 97 5.58 -8.13 -12.23
N GLY A 98 4.80 -7.07 -12.45
CA GLY A 98 3.38 -7.00 -12.09
C GLY A 98 3.08 -6.83 -10.59
N ASP A 99 4.08 -6.56 -9.76
CA ASP A 99 3.92 -6.37 -8.31
C ASP A 99 3.94 -4.86 -7.94
N PHE A 100 3.13 -4.06 -8.63
CA PHE A 100 2.93 -2.62 -8.35
C PHE A 100 1.48 -2.37 -7.92
N THR A 101 1.24 -1.28 -7.20
CA THR A 101 -0.07 -0.96 -6.65
C THR A 101 -0.45 0.51 -6.76
N VAL A 102 -1.76 0.77 -6.72
CA VAL A 102 -2.31 2.08 -6.40
C VAL A 102 -2.67 2.09 -4.91
N ASN A 103 -2.24 3.12 -4.19
CA ASN A 103 -2.49 3.28 -2.75
C ASN A 103 -3.22 4.59 -2.48
N ILE A 104 -4.38 4.52 -1.82
CA ILE A 104 -5.12 5.71 -1.37
C ILE A 104 -5.54 5.46 0.07
N ALA A 105 -5.26 6.40 0.97
CA ALA A 105 -5.64 6.29 2.38
C ALA A 105 -6.15 7.61 2.96
N LEU A 106 -7.00 7.50 3.97
CA LEU A 106 -7.34 8.56 4.91
C LEU A 106 -6.52 8.36 6.18
N VAL A 107 -5.80 9.40 6.57
CA VAL A 107 -5.10 9.48 7.85
C VAL A 107 -5.86 10.44 8.75
N GLU A 108 -6.13 10.02 9.98
CA GLU A 108 -6.77 10.82 11.03
C GLU A 108 -5.93 10.77 12.31
N LYS A 109 -5.48 11.93 12.77
CA LYS A 109 -4.64 12.11 13.97
C LYS A 109 -3.41 11.18 13.97
N GLY A 110 -2.78 11.07 12.80
CA GLY A 110 -1.59 10.25 12.58
C GLY A 110 -1.86 8.75 12.44
N VAL A 111 -3.12 8.32 12.34
CA VAL A 111 -3.53 6.91 12.17
C VAL A 111 -4.22 6.72 10.82
N PRO A 112 -3.79 5.78 9.96
CA PRO A 112 -4.53 5.42 8.75
C PRO A 112 -5.82 4.68 9.12
N THR A 113 -6.97 5.29 8.88
CA THR A 113 -8.27 4.73 9.28
C THR A 113 -8.99 4.06 8.12
N ARG A 114 -8.87 4.61 6.90
CA ARG A 114 -9.42 4.01 5.68
C ARG A 114 -8.33 3.90 4.63
N GLY A 115 -8.35 2.83 3.84
CA GLY A 115 -7.39 2.65 2.76
C GLY A 115 -7.86 1.68 1.72
N VAL A 116 -7.34 1.85 0.50
CA VAL A 116 -7.44 0.90 -0.61
C VAL A 116 -6.05 0.64 -1.17
N VAL A 117 -5.76 -0.64 -1.38
CA VAL A 117 -4.60 -1.12 -2.12
C VAL A 117 -5.13 -1.91 -3.32
N TYR A 118 -4.80 -1.45 -4.52
CA TYR A 118 -5.15 -2.17 -5.75
C TYR A 118 -3.91 -2.57 -6.52
N ALA A 119 -3.74 -3.87 -6.76
CA ALA A 119 -2.68 -4.43 -7.60
C ALA A 119 -3.27 -4.80 -8.98
N PRO A 120 -3.25 -3.89 -9.97
CA PRO A 120 -3.98 -4.09 -11.22
C PRO A 120 -3.45 -5.26 -12.05
N ALA A 121 -2.14 -5.46 -12.13
CA ALA A 121 -1.54 -6.59 -12.86
C ALA A 121 -1.80 -7.96 -12.18
N LYS A 122 -2.16 -7.98 -10.90
CA LYS A 122 -2.56 -9.19 -10.17
C LYS A 122 -4.08 -9.36 -10.07
N GLN A 123 -4.85 -8.33 -10.44
CA GLN A 123 -6.28 -8.26 -10.21
C GLN A 123 -6.65 -8.57 -8.75
N ARG A 124 -5.95 -7.95 -7.79
CA ARG A 124 -6.25 -8.05 -6.36
C ARG A 124 -6.53 -6.68 -5.77
N MET A 125 -7.63 -6.55 -5.03
CA MET A 125 -8.05 -5.30 -4.40
C MET A 125 -8.42 -5.54 -2.95
N PHE A 126 -7.83 -4.73 -2.07
CA PHE A 126 -8.06 -4.78 -0.63
C PHE A 126 -8.44 -3.40 -0.15
N PHE A 127 -9.47 -3.31 0.68
CA PHE A 127 -9.84 -2.03 1.28
C PHE A 127 -10.57 -2.20 2.61
N THR A 128 -10.60 -1.11 3.36
CA THR A 128 -11.40 -0.99 4.58
C THR A 128 -12.83 -0.58 4.26
N LEU A 129 -13.82 -1.20 4.93
CA LEU A 129 -15.22 -0.77 4.93
C LEU A 129 -15.43 0.46 5.83
N ALA A 130 -16.64 1.02 5.77
CA ALA A 130 -17.01 2.19 6.57
C ALA A 130 -16.95 1.95 8.10
N ASP A 131 -17.00 0.70 8.55
CA ASP A 131 -16.81 0.33 9.96
C ASP A 131 -15.34 0.11 10.37
N GLY A 132 -14.43 0.17 9.40
CA GLY A 132 -12.99 -0.03 9.58
C GLY A 132 -12.51 -1.47 9.43
N SER A 133 -13.41 -2.45 9.26
CA SER A 133 -13.02 -3.82 8.92
C SER A 133 -12.44 -3.90 7.51
N ALA A 134 -11.53 -4.84 7.26
CA ALA A 134 -10.91 -5.00 5.94
C ALA A 134 -11.53 -6.16 5.14
N VAL A 135 -11.59 -5.98 3.82
CA VAL A 135 -12.05 -6.98 2.87
C VAL A 135 -11.09 -7.11 1.69
N GLU A 136 -11.09 -8.28 1.06
CA GLU A 136 -10.60 -8.48 -0.31
C GLU A 136 -11.80 -8.55 -1.24
N GLU A 137 -11.81 -7.72 -2.28
CA GLU A 137 -12.81 -7.82 -3.33
C GLU A 137 -12.33 -8.72 -4.46
N THR A 138 -13.28 -9.46 -5.04
CA THR A 138 -13.05 -10.33 -6.19
C THR A 138 -14.06 -10.05 -7.30
N GLY A 139 -13.68 -10.37 -8.54
CA GLY A 139 -14.53 -10.21 -9.71
C GLY A 139 -13.97 -9.21 -10.73
N ALA A 140 -14.85 -8.56 -11.49
CA ALA A 140 -14.47 -7.71 -12.60
C ALA A 140 -14.04 -6.28 -12.21
N PHE A 141 -14.19 -5.91 -10.93
CA PHE A 141 -13.89 -4.57 -10.41
C PHE A 141 -14.61 -3.45 -11.19
N ASP A 142 -15.95 -3.50 -11.19
CA ASP A 142 -16.77 -2.42 -11.76
C ASP A 142 -16.51 -1.10 -10.99
N PRO A 143 -16.09 -0.02 -11.65
CA PRO A 143 -15.95 1.29 -11.01
C PRO A 143 -17.26 1.82 -10.41
N ALA A 144 -18.42 1.42 -10.96
CA ALA A 144 -19.73 1.92 -10.53
C ALA A 144 -20.31 1.18 -9.31
N ALA A 145 -19.83 -0.04 -9.01
CA ALA A 145 -20.37 -0.86 -7.94
C ALA A 145 -19.30 -1.74 -7.28
N ILE A 146 -19.40 -1.90 -5.95
CA ILE A 146 -18.57 -2.86 -5.21
C ILE A 146 -19.03 -4.27 -5.59
N GLY A 147 -18.08 -5.11 -6.01
CA GLY A 147 -18.30 -6.51 -6.34
C GLY A 147 -18.39 -7.42 -5.11
N GLU A 148 -18.12 -8.70 -5.31
CA GLU A 148 -18.12 -9.67 -4.21
C GLU A 148 -16.94 -9.43 -3.28
N THR A 149 -17.21 -9.24 -1.99
CA THR A 149 -16.20 -8.99 -0.96
C THR A 149 -16.12 -10.14 0.03
N ARG A 150 -14.90 -10.38 0.53
CA ARG A 150 -14.60 -11.40 1.53
C ARG A 150 -13.91 -10.72 2.70
N PRO A 151 -14.39 -10.89 3.95
CA PRO A 151 -13.64 -10.44 5.12
C PRO A 151 -12.26 -11.08 5.15
N ILE A 152 -11.23 -10.28 5.45
CA ILE A 152 -9.86 -10.76 5.61
C ILE A 152 -9.43 -10.66 7.07
N ARG A 153 -8.50 -11.54 7.46
CA ARG A 153 -7.98 -11.60 8.81
C ARG A 153 -6.55 -12.09 8.79
N VAL A 154 -5.72 -11.49 9.63
CA VAL A 154 -4.36 -11.97 9.90
C VAL A 154 -4.37 -13.40 10.44
N ALA A 155 -3.28 -14.13 10.22
CA ALA A 155 -3.11 -15.49 10.70
C ALA A 155 -3.01 -15.56 12.24
N ASP A 156 -3.39 -16.72 12.78
CA ASP A 156 -3.02 -17.11 14.15
C ASP A 156 -1.65 -17.80 14.08
N SER A 157 -0.60 -16.98 14.12
CA SER A 157 0.76 -17.37 13.74
C SER A 157 1.42 -18.37 14.68
N ASP A 158 2.08 -19.38 14.12
CA ASP A 158 2.97 -20.30 14.83
C ASP A 158 4.40 -19.77 14.83
N ASN A 159 4.87 -19.29 15.98
CA ASN A 159 6.22 -18.73 16.14
C ASN A 159 7.36 -19.73 15.88
N SER A 160 7.07 -21.03 15.78
CA SER A 160 8.05 -22.05 15.38
C SER A 160 8.15 -22.27 13.87
N ALA A 161 7.25 -21.67 13.08
CA ALA A 161 7.09 -21.95 11.66
C ALA A 161 6.51 -20.76 10.87
N LEU A 162 7.05 -19.56 11.07
CA LEU A 162 6.51 -18.32 10.47
C LEU A 162 6.69 -18.28 8.94
N MET A 163 5.70 -17.72 8.26
CA MET A 163 5.76 -17.28 6.87
C MET A 163 6.15 -15.80 6.84
N VAL A 164 7.31 -15.49 6.24
CA VAL A 164 7.79 -14.11 6.14
C VAL A 164 7.52 -13.57 4.74
N VAL A 165 7.17 -12.29 4.63
CA VAL A 165 7.16 -11.60 3.33
C VAL A 165 8.18 -10.47 3.32
N ALA A 166 8.99 -10.43 2.26
CA ALA A 166 10.02 -9.42 2.08
C ALA A 166 10.03 -8.86 0.64
N SER A 167 10.66 -7.70 0.48
CA SER A 167 10.78 -7.05 -0.83
C SER A 167 11.56 -7.91 -1.83
N LYS A 168 11.16 -7.88 -3.11
CA LYS A 168 11.92 -8.51 -4.20
C LYS A 168 13.12 -7.69 -4.65
N SER A 169 13.01 -6.37 -4.57
CA SER A 169 13.96 -5.41 -5.15
C SER A 169 14.72 -4.56 -4.12
N HIS A 170 14.34 -4.65 -2.84
CA HIS A 170 14.89 -3.83 -1.75
C HIS A 170 15.24 -4.66 -0.51
N ARG A 171 15.41 -5.98 -0.65
CA ARG A 171 15.88 -6.85 0.44
C ARG A 171 17.39 -6.69 0.59
N ASP A 172 17.82 -6.40 1.80
CA ASP A 172 19.21 -6.19 2.16
C ASP A 172 19.65 -7.08 3.33
N GLN A 173 20.95 -7.07 3.64
CA GLN A 173 21.51 -7.90 4.69
C GLN A 173 20.90 -7.60 6.07
N ALA A 174 20.57 -6.34 6.36
CA ALA A 174 19.95 -5.96 7.63
C ALA A 174 18.55 -6.57 7.78
N THR A 175 17.78 -6.60 6.69
CA THR A 175 16.49 -7.32 6.65
C THR A 175 16.69 -8.82 6.87
N ASP A 176 17.69 -9.43 6.24
CA ASP A 176 18.00 -10.86 6.39
C ASP A 176 18.46 -11.23 7.80
N ASP A 177 19.33 -10.43 8.40
CA ASP A 177 19.82 -10.63 9.76
C ASP A 177 18.67 -10.57 10.76
N TYR A 178 17.71 -9.67 10.55
CA TYR A 178 16.53 -9.58 11.39
C TYR A 178 15.59 -10.78 11.21
N ILE A 179 15.34 -11.20 9.97
CA ILE A 179 14.54 -12.41 9.66
C ILE A 179 15.19 -13.65 10.28
N GLY A 180 16.53 -13.72 10.29
CA GLY A 180 17.29 -14.83 10.89
C GLY A 180 17.10 -15.01 12.40
N LYS A 181 16.46 -14.06 13.09
CA LYS A 181 16.10 -14.17 14.51
C LYS A 181 14.85 -15.03 14.77
N TYR A 182 14.15 -15.46 13.71
CA TYR A 182 12.89 -16.17 13.79
C TYR A 182 13.00 -17.61 13.25
N SER A 183 12.13 -18.49 13.73
CA SER A 183 11.92 -19.81 13.12
C SER A 183 11.03 -19.66 11.89
N VAL A 184 11.66 -19.44 10.74
CA VAL A 184 10.97 -19.22 9.46
C VAL A 184 10.77 -20.57 8.75
N LYS A 185 9.52 -20.88 8.44
CA LYS A 185 9.16 -22.05 7.62
C LYS A 185 9.42 -21.79 6.15
N ASP A 186 9.03 -20.62 5.67
CA ASP A 186 9.17 -20.21 4.27
C ASP A 186 9.11 -18.68 4.15
N SER A 187 9.52 -18.15 3.00
CA SER A 187 9.45 -16.73 2.70
C SER A 187 8.83 -16.46 1.32
N LYS A 188 7.90 -15.52 1.26
CA LYS A 188 7.35 -14.97 0.03
C LYS A 188 8.06 -13.67 -0.35
N SER A 189 8.13 -13.42 -1.65
CA SER A 189 8.56 -12.13 -2.17
C SER A 189 7.39 -11.45 -2.85
N ALA A 190 7.19 -10.17 -2.54
CA ALA A 190 6.21 -9.32 -3.23
C ALA A 190 6.74 -7.87 -3.32
N GLY A 191 6.43 -7.23 -4.44
CA GLY A 191 6.61 -5.79 -4.63
C GLY A 191 5.66 -4.95 -3.79
N SER A 192 5.96 -3.65 -3.70
CA SER A 192 4.99 -2.62 -3.28
C SER A 192 4.26 -2.86 -1.93
N SER A 193 3.12 -2.22 -1.69
CA SER A 193 2.28 -2.33 -0.50
C SER A 193 1.51 -3.66 -0.42
N LEU A 194 1.52 -4.48 -1.49
CA LEU A 194 0.97 -5.84 -1.49
C LEU A 194 1.46 -6.69 -0.31
N LYS A 195 2.68 -6.44 0.19
CA LYS A 195 3.22 -7.13 1.36
C LYS A 195 2.36 -6.94 2.62
N PHE A 196 1.79 -5.76 2.84
CA PHE A 196 0.84 -5.54 3.94
C PHE A 196 -0.41 -6.39 3.74
N CYS A 197 -0.91 -6.45 2.50
CA CYS A 197 -2.11 -7.21 2.16
C CYS A 197 -1.92 -8.72 2.34
N LEU A 198 -0.73 -9.25 2.04
CA LEU A 198 -0.39 -10.64 2.31
C LEU A 198 -0.37 -10.97 3.81
N VAL A 199 0.02 -10.03 4.67
CA VAL A 199 -0.13 -10.21 6.12
C VAL A 199 -1.61 -10.12 6.51
N ALA A 200 -2.34 -9.14 5.96
CA ALA A 200 -3.75 -8.91 6.24
C ALA A 200 -4.66 -10.09 5.86
N THR A 201 -4.30 -10.87 4.82
CA THR A 201 -5.02 -12.08 4.40
C THR A 201 -4.56 -13.35 5.13
N GLY A 202 -3.59 -13.26 6.04
CA GLY A 202 -2.98 -14.42 6.69
C GLY A 202 -2.13 -15.28 5.75
N GLU A 203 -1.78 -14.76 4.56
CA GLU A 203 -0.87 -15.41 3.62
C GLU A 203 0.61 -15.28 4.01
N ALA A 204 0.91 -14.38 4.96
CA ALA A 204 2.18 -14.18 5.65
C ALA A 204 1.92 -13.74 7.09
N ASP A 205 2.90 -13.93 7.97
CA ASP A 205 2.82 -13.58 9.38
C ASP A 205 3.59 -12.29 9.71
N LEU A 206 4.71 -12.08 9.01
CA LEU A 206 5.70 -11.05 9.34
C LEU A 206 6.28 -10.37 8.10
N TYR A 207 6.29 -9.04 8.11
CA TYR A 207 6.91 -8.18 7.11
C TYR A 207 7.80 -7.13 7.79
N PRO A 208 9.12 -7.40 7.95
CA PRO A 208 10.07 -6.40 8.38
C PRO A 208 10.53 -5.57 7.17
N ARG A 209 10.62 -4.24 7.34
CA ARG A 209 11.14 -3.32 6.33
C ARG A 209 12.24 -2.45 6.93
N VAL A 210 13.48 -2.84 6.65
CA VAL A 210 14.72 -2.13 7.07
C VAL A 210 15.27 -1.30 5.92
N GLY A 211 14.40 -0.51 5.29
CA GLY A 211 14.77 0.34 4.17
C GLY A 211 13.85 1.54 4.07
N ARG A 212 14.32 2.60 3.39
CA ARG A 212 13.53 3.83 3.23
C ARG A 212 12.20 3.53 2.55
N THR A 213 11.15 4.14 3.09
CA THR A 213 9.79 4.22 2.54
C THR A 213 9.22 5.59 2.88
N MET A 214 8.19 5.99 2.17
CA MET A 214 7.39 7.18 2.44
C MET A 214 6.03 6.79 3.02
N GLU A 215 5.34 7.73 3.64
CA GLU A 215 4.01 7.51 4.23
C GLU A 215 2.98 7.05 3.19
N TRP A 216 3.08 7.52 1.95
CA TRP A 216 2.20 7.12 0.86
C TRP A 216 2.39 5.65 0.45
N ASP A 217 3.60 5.10 0.55
CA ASP A 217 3.88 3.66 0.33
C ASP A 217 3.22 2.73 1.38
N THR A 218 2.88 3.26 2.57
CA THR A 218 2.51 2.42 3.73
C THR A 218 1.12 2.70 4.28
N ALA A 219 0.57 3.91 4.14
CA ALA A 219 -0.68 4.29 4.80
C ALA A 219 -1.87 3.40 4.41
N ALA A 220 -2.04 3.13 3.11
CA ALA A 220 -3.14 2.30 2.63
C ALA A 220 -3.01 0.84 3.09
N GLY A 221 -1.81 0.26 2.93
CA GLY A 221 -1.51 -1.09 3.39
C GLY A 221 -1.65 -1.24 4.91
N HIS A 222 -1.27 -0.22 5.68
CA HIS A 222 -1.46 -0.18 7.13
C HIS A 222 -2.94 -0.14 7.50
N ALA A 223 -3.75 0.72 6.87
CA ALA A 223 -5.19 0.76 7.14
C ALA A 223 -5.86 -0.61 6.89
N VAL A 224 -5.53 -1.26 5.76
CA VAL A 224 -6.00 -2.61 5.42
C VAL A 224 -5.55 -3.64 6.47
N LEU A 225 -4.27 -3.63 6.84
CA LEU A 225 -3.74 -4.56 7.84
C LEU A 225 -4.38 -4.37 9.22
N ALA A 226 -4.55 -3.13 9.66
CA ALA A 226 -5.22 -2.81 10.91
C ALA A 226 -6.68 -3.28 10.91
N GLY A 227 -7.41 -3.04 9.80
CA GLY A 227 -8.78 -3.53 9.62
C GLY A 227 -8.91 -5.07 9.58
N ALA A 228 -7.83 -5.77 9.27
CA ALA A 228 -7.72 -7.23 9.35
C ALA A 228 -7.26 -7.75 10.73
N GLY A 229 -6.98 -6.86 11.68
CA GLY A 229 -6.52 -7.16 13.03
C GLY A 229 -5.00 -7.27 13.19
N GLY A 230 -4.22 -6.81 12.21
CA GLY A 230 -2.75 -6.73 12.28
C GLY A 230 -2.23 -5.41 12.82
N ASN A 231 -0.91 -5.31 12.95
CA ASN A 231 -0.24 -4.12 13.50
C ASN A 231 0.94 -3.69 12.62
N VAL A 232 1.23 -2.38 12.61
CA VAL A 232 2.46 -1.82 12.07
C VAL A 232 3.16 -0.99 13.14
N VAL A 233 4.39 -1.39 13.47
CA VAL A 233 5.20 -0.76 14.52
C VAL A 233 6.54 -0.32 13.97
N ARG A 234 7.16 0.65 14.64
CA ARG A 234 8.54 1.03 14.36
C ARG A 234 9.49 -0.14 14.66
N PHE A 235 10.53 -0.26 13.86
CA PHE A 235 11.51 -1.33 14.00
C PHE A 235 12.38 -1.19 15.25
N ASP A 236 12.71 0.05 15.66
CA ASP A 236 13.65 0.35 16.75
C ASP A 236 13.08 0.10 18.15
N ASP A 237 11.84 0.50 18.41
CA ASP A 237 11.23 0.46 19.73
C ASP A 237 9.86 -0.23 19.81
N HIS A 238 9.35 -0.73 18.67
CA HIS A 238 8.03 -1.34 18.54
C HIS A 238 6.85 -0.43 18.94
N SER A 239 7.06 0.88 19.05
CA SER A 239 5.94 1.82 19.19
C SER A 239 5.16 1.93 17.87
N PRO A 240 3.89 2.38 17.89
CA PRO A 240 3.09 2.46 16.68
C PRO A 240 3.73 3.33 15.58
N LEU A 241 3.62 2.91 14.32
CA LEU A 241 4.01 3.75 13.18
C LEU A 241 2.97 4.86 12.98
N ILE A 242 3.38 6.11 13.16
CA ILE A 242 2.51 7.31 13.01
C ILE A 242 2.74 8.04 11.69
N TYR A 243 1.74 8.80 11.26
CA TYR A 243 1.68 9.53 9.98
C TYR A 243 1.50 11.04 10.19
N GLY A 244 1.74 11.84 9.16
CA GLY A 244 1.79 13.30 9.22
C GLY A 244 3.16 13.83 9.67
N LYS A 245 4.23 13.04 9.51
CA LYS A 245 5.60 13.41 9.88
C LYS A 245 6.14 14.47 8.93
N GLU A 246 7.08 15.27 9.41
CA GLU A 246 7.79 16.20 8.54
C GLU A 246 8.53 15.46 7.42
N GLY A 247 8.26 15.84 6.18
CA GLY A 247 8.86 15.23 4.99
C GLY A 247 8.34 13.83 4.65
N TYR A 248 7.32 13.31 5.36
CA TYR A 248 6.63 12.05 5.07
C TYR A 248 7.53 10.80 4.98
N ALA A 249 8.78 10.86 5.44
CA ALA A 249 9.69 9.73 5.45
C ALA A 249 9.38 8.81 6.64
N ASN A 250 9.25 7.51 6.39
CA ASN A 250 9.05 6.55 7.47
C ASN A 250 10.37 6.13 8.10
N PRO A 251 10.40 5.88 9.43
CA PRO A 251 11.41 5.01 10.01
C PRO A 251 11.27 3.59 9.44
N PHE A 252 12.23 2.72 9.73
CA PHE A 252 12.05 1.29 9.51
C PHE A 252 10.87 0.78 10.35
N PHE A 253 10.18 -0.23 9.83
CA PHE A 253 8.95 -0.73 10.44
C PHE A 253 8.84 -2.25 10.36
N ILE A 254 7.91 -2.79 11.14
CA ILE A 254 7.49 -4.19 11.13
C ILE A 254 5.97 -4.22 11.02
N ALA A 255 5.45 -4.86 9.98
CA ALA A 255 4.05 -5.19 9.82
C ALA A 255 3.83 -6.67 10.16
N TYR A 256 2.88 -7.01 11.03
CA TYR A 256 2.78 -8.37 11.57
C TYR A 256 1.38 -8.74 12.06
N ALA A 257 1.12 -10.04 12.12
CA ALA A 257 -0.01 -10.62 12.83
C ALA A 257 0.26 -10.61 14.35
N PRO A 258 -0.70 -10.24 15.23
CA PRO A 258 -0.44 -10.02 16.66
C PRO A 258 0.09 -11.23 17.43
N ALA A 259 -0.10 -12.45 16.92
CA ALA A 259 0.41 -13.67 17.51
C ALA A 259 1.94 -13.83 17.34
N VAL A 260 2.59 -13.05 16.45
CA VAL A 260 4.04 -13.08 16.26
C VAL A 260 4.76 -12.42 17.44
N GLU A 261 5.69 -13.16 18.05
CA GLU A 261 6.57 -12.67 19.11
C GLU A 261 7.73 -11.85 18.54
N LEU A 262 7.55 -10.54 18.44
CA LEU A 262 8.57 -9.65 17.90
C LEU A 262 9.90 -9.72 18.67
N LYS A 263 10.99 -9.86 17.92
CA LYS A 263 12.37 -9.80 18.42
C LYS A 263 12.86 -8.36 18.36
N LYS A 264 13.75 -7.97 19.27
CA LYS A 264 14.38 -6.64 19.21
C LYS A 264 15.23 -6.50 17.95
N ALA A 265 15.25 -5.28 17.39
CA ALA A 265 16.18 -4.85 16.34
C ALA A 265 17.63 -5.21 16.64
#